data_AF-A0AAV5TUQ7-F1
#
_entry.id   AF-A0AAV5TUQ7-F1
#
_cell.length_a   1.000
_cell.length_b   1.000
_cell.length_c   1.000
_cell.angle_alpha   90.00
_cell.angle_beta   90.00
_cell.angle_gamma   90.00
#
_symmetry.space_group_name_H-M   'P 1'
#
loop_
_entity.id
_entity.type
_entity.pdbx_description
1 polymer ?
#
loop_
_entity_poly.entity_id
_entity_poly.type
_entity_poly.pdbx_seq_one_letter_code
_entity_poly.pdbx_strand_id
1 'polypeptide(L)'
;VLLFSVRMSHSEQILETPVTWAEFEKNLRTALGTDAHFGTNISVLDIGEGNGFASRCGLINCDWVGGTDLEQLPAIVVLKIPSSLPYRKIYDALPADQKMFGDDNEKWEGMERHLRGIHQVEVATYNFFDEFEDLKMPKLYYGMPFGENKNDGQLCLEYMENSRIMNFYEKHTVEQVRQKEPTAPELLKNLFEDLSNNMPLEGFLGMYKG
;
A
#
# COMPACT_ATOMS: atom_id res chain seq x y z
N VAL A 1 -25.19 10.29 -5.90
CA VAL A 1 -24.30 9.20 -6.36
C VAL A 1 -24.96 7.91 -5.95
N LEU A 2 -25.38 7.09 -6.92
CA LEU A 2 -26.05 5.82 -6.66
C LEU A 2 -25.02 4.81 -6.16
N LEU A 3 -25.06 4.49 -4.86
CA LEU A 3 -24.33 3.36 -4.29
C LEU A 3 -25.03 2.08 -4.75
N PHE A 4 -24.50 1.46 -5.80
CA PHE A 4 -24.89 0.10 -6.16
C PHE A 4 -24.29 -0.85 -5.11
N SER A 5 -25.13 -1.37 -4.22
CA SER A 5 -24.79 -2.49 -3.34
C SER A 5 -24.72 -3.77 -4.19
N VAL A 6 -23.60 -3.98 -4.87
CA VAL A 6 -23.28 -5.26 -5.50
C VAL A 6 -22.89 -6.23 -4.38
N ARG A 7 -23.55 -7.40 -4.31
CA ARG A 7 -23.10 -8.50 -3.45
C ARG A 7 -21.72 -8.94 -3.93
N MET A 8 -20.67 -8.58 -3.20
CA MET A 8 -19.31 -8.99 -3.53
C MET A 8 -19.11 -10.48 -3.24
N SER A 9 -18.46 -11.18 -4.16
CA SER A 9 -18.16 -12.61 -3.97
C SER A 9 -16.84 -12.78 -3.23
N HIS A 10 -16.72 -13.80 -2.37
CA HIS A 10 -15.49 -14.04 -1.60
C HIS A 10 -14.25 -14.33 -2.47
N SER A 11 -14.44 -14.79 -3.71
CA SER A 11 -13.39 -15.03 -4.70
C SER A 11 -13.02 -13.79 -5.52
N GLU A 12 -13.72 -12.67 -5.33
CA GLU A 12 -13.49 -11.44 -6.07
C GLU A 12 -12.18 -10.78 -5.63
N GLN A 13 -11.45 -10.29 -6.62
CA GLN A 13 -10.19 -9.60 -6.45
C GLN A 13 -10.41 -8.17 -5.98
N ILE A 14 -9.57 -7.70 -5.08
CA ILE A 14 -9.61 -6.34 -4.55
C ILE A 14 -8.73 -5.44 -5.42
N LEU A 15 -9.31 -4.35 -5.92
CA LEU A 15 -8.60 -3.29 -6.67
C LEU A 15 -7.76 -3.80 -7.85
N GLU A 16 -8.29 -4.79 -8.58
CA GLU A 16 -7.62 -5.41 -9.75
C GLU A 16 -6.28 -6.09 -9.40
N THR A 17 -6.08 -6.44 -8.13
CA THR A 17 -4.90 -7.15 -7.66
C THR A 17 -5.19 -8.64 -7.46
N PRO A 18 -4.18 -9.51 -7.36
CA PRO A 18 -4.40 -10.93 -7.06
C PRO A 18 -5.03 -11.20 -5.68
N VAL A 19 -5.04 -10.21 -4.77
CA VAL A 19 -5.58 -10.35 -3.42
C VAL A 19 -7.10 -10.47 -3.48
N THR A 20 -7.66 -11.47 -2.81
CA THR A 20 -9.11 -11.72 -2.76
C THR A 20 -9.71 -11.31 -1.43
N TRP A 21 -11.02 -11.04 -1.41
CA TRP A 21 -11.76 -10.78 -0.17
C TRP A 21 -11.63 -11.90 0.87
N ALA A 22 -11.72 -13.17 0.45
CA ALA A 22 -11.58 -14.31 1.36
C ALA A 22 -10.22 -14.34 2.06
N GLU A 23 -9.15 -14.05 1.31
CA GLU A 23 -7.80 -14.04 1.86
C GLU A 23 -7.59 -12.86 2.80
N PHE A 24 -8.01 -11.67 2.38
CA PHE A 24 -7.95 -10.45 3.17
C PHE A 24 -8.70 -10.60 4.50
N GLU A 25 -9.94 -11.09 4.47
CA GLU A 25 -10.76 -11.32 5.66
C GLU A 25 -10.09 -12.34 6.59
N LYS A 26 -9.61 -13.47 6.05
CA LYS A 26 -8.92 -14.49 6.84
C LYS A 26 -7.71 -13.90 7.57
N ASN A 27 -6.89 -13.12 6.88
CA ASN A 27 -5.70 -12.50 7.46
C ASN A 27 -6.08 -11.49 8.57
N LEU A 28 -7.07 -10.64 8.31
CA LEU A 28 -7.53 -9.66 9.30
C LEU A 28 -8.16 -10.31 10.54
N ARG A 29 -9.02 -11.31 10.35
CA ARG A 29 -9.61 -12.07 11.46
C ARG A 29 -8.57 -12.78 12.30
N THR A 30 -7.58 -13.40 11.65
CA THR A 30 -6.46 -14.04 12.35
C THR A 30 -5.71 -13.02 13.20
N ALA A 31 -5.44 -11.84 12.65
CA ALA A 31 -4.73 -10.77 13.34
C ALA A 31 -5.54 -10.17 14.52
N LEU A 32 -6.86 -10.07 14.38
CA LEU A 32 -7.76 -9.58 15.41
C LEU A 32 -8.15 -10.66 16.43
N GLY A 33 -7.84 -11.93 16.16
CA GLY A 33 -8.22 -13.06 17.03
C GLY A 33 -9.72 -13.25 17.15
N THR A 34 -10.49 -13.01 16.08
CA THR A 34 -11.97 -13.05 16.11
C THR A 34 -12.57 -14.12 15.20
N ASP A 35 -13.71 -14.67 15.64
CA ASP A 35 -14.57 -15.54 14.83
C ASP A 35 -15.60 -14.75 14.00
N ALA A 36 -15.72 -13.44 14.22
CA ALA A 36 -16.53 -12.55 13.40
C ALA A 36 -16.08 -12.58 11.94
N HIS A 37 -17.02 -12.38 11.01
CA HIS A 37 -16.77 -12.43 9.58
C HIS A 37 -17.37 -11.23 8.88
N PHE A 38 -16.96 -11.00 7.64
CA PHE A 38 -17.51 -9.92 6.84
C PHE A 38 -18.95 -10.20 6.41
N GLY A 39 -19.79 -9.18 6.55
CA GLY A 39 -21.16 -9.15 6.09
C GLY A 39 -21.26 -8.85 4.60
N THR A 40 -22.48 -8.56 4.15
CA THR A 40 -22.77 -8.34 2.72
C THR A 40 -22.53 -6.91 2.26
N ASN A 41 -22.36 -5.95 3.18
CA ASN A 41 -22.18 -4.54 2.88
C ASN A 41 -20.71 -4.10 2.94
N ILE A 42 -19.78 -5.04 2.83
CA ILE A 42 -18.37 -4.72 2.63
C ILE A 42 -18.14 -3.90 1.37
N SER A 43 -17.20 -2.98 1.44
CA SER A 43 -16.85 -2.13 0.30
C SER A 43 -15.40 -1.69 0.36
N VAL A 44 -14.86 -1.33 -0.81
CA VAL A 44 -13.52 -0.77 -0.97
C VAL A 44 -13.62 0.54 -1.75
N LEU A 45 -12.90 1.56 -1.28
CA LEU A 45 -12.64 2.80 -2.01
C LEU A 45 -11.13 2.90 -2.25
N ASP A 46 -10.69 3.05 -3.51
CA ASP A 46 -9.28 3.30 -3.79
C ASP A 46 -8.93 4.74 -3.39
N ILE A 47 -8.19 4.88 -2.29
CA ILE A 47 -7.67 6.15 -1.79
C ILE A 47 -6.21 6.38 -2.23
N GLY A 48 -5.62 5.41 -2.92
CA GLY A 48 -4.25 5.51 -3.43
C GLY A 48 -4.17 6.14 -4.81
N GLU A 49 -5.24 6.03 -5.59
CA GLU A 49 -5.32 6.58 -6.94
C GLU A 49 -5.09 8.11 -6.97
N GLY A 50 -4.24 8.57 -7.90
CA GLY A 50 -3.92 10.00 -8.08
C GLY A 50 -2.93 10.57 -7.07
N ASN A 51 -2.52 9.79 -6.06
CA ASN A 51 -1.67 10.26 -4.96
C ASN A 51 -0.19 9.84 -5.09
N GLY A 52 0.21 9.31 -6.25
CA GLY A 52 1.61 8.92 -6.51
C GLY A 52 2.09 7.72 -5.71
N PHE A 53 1.17 6.92 -5.15
CA PHE A 53 1.56 5.69 -4.46
C PHE A 53 1.93 4.58 -5.45
N ALA A 54 3.03 3.90 -5.16
CA ALA A 54 3.44 2.67 -5.82
C ALA A 54 2.64 1.44 -5.34
N SER A 55 1.34 1.63 -5.08
CA SER A 55 0.48 0.65 -4.43
C SER A 55 -0.99 0.98 -4.72
N ARG A 56 -1.84 -0.04 -4.69
CA ARG A 56 -3.29 0.13 -4.51
C ARG A 56 -3.54 0.28 -3.02
N CYS A 57 -4.25 1.34 -2.61
CA CYS A 57 -4.61 1.58 -1.22
C CYS A 57 -6.12 1.61 -1.10
N GLY A 58 -6.71 0.55 -0.57
CA GLY A 58 -8.15 0.44 -0.35
C GLY A 58 -8.55 0.88 1.04
N LEU A 59 -9.46 1.85 1.14
CA LEU A 59 -10.22 2.10 2.36
C LEU A 59 -11.36 1.09 2.42
N ILE A 60 -11.28 0.15 3.36
CA ILE A 60 -12.22 -0.95 3.50
C ILE A 60 -13.23 -0.63 4.58
N ASN A 61 -14.52 -0.78 4.27
CA ASN A 61 -15.57 -0.88 5.28
C ASN A 61 -15.82 -2.36 5.57
N CYS A 62 -15.59 -2.77 6.82
CA CYS A 62 -15.50 -4.19 7.20
C CYS A 62 -16.86 -4.86 7.45
N ASP A 63 -17.96 -4.12 7.65
CA ASP A 63 -19.32 -4.67 7.88
C ASP A 63 -19.34 -5.98 8.72
N TRP A 64 -18.76 -5.97 9.92
CA TRP A 64 -18.59 -7.18 10.73
C TRP A 64 -19.92 -7.82 11.16
N VAL A 65 -19.99 -9.15 11.09
CA VAL A 65 -21.12 -9.98 11.53
C VAL A 65 -20.65 -11.06 12.50
N GLY A 66 -21.41 -11.28 13.56
CA GLY A 66 -21.14 -12.34 14.55
C GLY A 66 -20.09 -11.99 15.61
N GLY A 67 -19.56 -10.76 15.57
CA GLY A 67 -18.69 -10.25 16.64
C GLY A 67 -19.47 -9.80 17.87
N THR A 68 -18.76 -9.66 18.99
CA THR A 68 -19.29 -9.09 20.23
C THR A 68 -18.80 -7.66 20.43
N ASP A 69 -19.57 -6.84 21.16
CA ASP A 69 -19.17 -5.46 21.48
C ASP A 69 -17.84 -5.38 22.26
N LEU A 70 -17.40 -6.48 22.87
CA LEU A 70 -16.14 -6.57 23.61
C LEU A 70 -14.91 -6.66 22.72
N GLU A 71 -15.04 -7.13 21.47
CA GLU A 71 -13.91 -7.35 20.57
C GLU A 71 -13.36 -6.04 19.96
N GLN A 72 -14.13 -4.95 20.03
CA GLN A 72 -13.75 -3.62 19.49
C GLN A 72 -13.20 -3.69 18.04
N LEU A 73 -13.89 -4.45 17.18
CA LEU A 73 -13.47 -4.67 15.80
C LEU A 73 -13.47 -3.36 14.99
N PRO A 74 -12.47 -3.13 14.12
CA PRO A 74 -12.38 -1.89 13.35
C PRO A 74 -13.45 -1.85 12.26
N ALA A 75 -14.28 -0.81 12.28
CA ALA A 75 -15.28 -0.58 11.24
C ALA A 75 -14.63 -0.26 9.88
N ILE A 76 -13.49 0.43 9.92
CA ILE A 76 -12.74 0.86 8.73
C ILE A 76 -11.27 0.51 8.91
N VAL A 77 -10.65 -0.01 7.86
CA VAL A 77 -9.21 -0.27 7.79
C VAL A 77 -8.65 0.17 6.44
N VAL A 78 -7.33 0.33 6.35
CA VAL A 78 -6.62 0.60 5.10
C VAL A 78 -5.87 -0.65 4.67
N LEU A 79 -6.21 -1.18 3.50
CA LEU A 79 -5.48 -2.27 2.84
C LEU A 79 -4.54 -1.68 1.80
N LYS A 80 -3.23 -1.85 1.99
CA LYS A 80 -2.21 -1.46 1.02
C LYS A 80 -1.64 -2.70 0.33
N ILE A 81 -1.65 -2.68 -1.00
CA ILE A 81 -1.18 -3.77 -1.86
C ILE A 81 -0.18 -3.17 -2.85
N PRO A 82 1.12 -3.54 -2.79
CA PRO A 82 2.12 -3.09 -3.75
C PRO A 82 1.73 -3.48 -5.16
N SER A 83 1.81 -2.54 -6.09
CA SER A 83 1.36 -2.74 -7.46
C SER A 83 1.96 -1.70 -8.39
N SER A 84 2.41 -2.11 -9.58
CA SER A 84 2.78 -1.15 -10.62
C SER A 84 1.58 -0.61 -11.40
N LEU A 85 0.33 -1.06 -11.12
CA LEU A 85 -0.85 -0.64 -11.89
C LEU A 85 -1.06 0.88 -11.89
N PRO A 86 -0.91 1.60 -10.76
CA PRO A 86 -1.01 3.07 -10.78
C PRO A 86 0.02 3.72 -11.71
N TYR A 87 1.27 3.22 -11.71
CA TYR A 87 2.31 3.71 -12.61
C TYR A 87 2.03 3.39 -14.07
N ARG A 88 1.52 2.20 -14.38
CA ARG A 88 1.12 1.84 -15.76
C ARG A 88 0.05 2.81 -16.26
N LYS A 89 -0.95 3.12 -15.44
CA LYS A 89 -2.01 4.06 -15.80
C LYS A 89 -1.48 5.46 -16.11
N ILE A 90 -0.57 5.98 -15.27
CA ILE A 90 0.08 7.28 -15.51
C ILE A 90 0.93 7.21 -16.78
N TYR A 91 1.73 6.17 -16.91
CA TYR A 91 2.63 5.95 -18.04
C TYR A 91 1.88 5.88 -19.38
N ASP A 92 0.73 5.19 -19.42
CA ASP A 92 -0.10 5.09 -20.61
C ASP A 92 -0.68 6.44 -21.04
N ALA A 93 -0.88 7.36 -20.09
CA ALA A 93 -1.34 8.71 -20.33
C ALA A 93 -0.21 9.68 -20.76
N LEU A 94 1.06 9.30 -20.63
CA LEU A 94 2.20 10.15 -21.00
C LEU A 94 2.39 10.22 -22.54
N PRO A 95 2.81 11.38 -23.08
CA PRO A 95 3.30 11.50 -24.45
C PRO A 95 4.47 10.53 -24.75
N ALA A 96 4.58 10.08 -26.01
CA ALA A 96 5.55 9.05 -26.40
C ALA A 96 7.02 9.44 -26.11
N ASP A 97 7.35 10.72 -26.20
CA ASP A 97 8.67 11.28 -25.90
C ASP A 97 8.97 11.40 -24.38
N GLN A 98 7.96 11.21 -23.53
CA GLN A 98 8.07 11.27 -22.06
C GLN A 98 7.98 9.87 -21.40
N LYS A 99 7.74 8.84 -22.19
CA LYS A 99 7.65 7.45 -21.73
C LYS A 99 9.04 6.91 -21.38
N MET A 100 9.35 6.82 -20.09
CA MET A 100 10.65 6.37 -19.57
C MET A 100 11.00 4.90 -19.89
N PHE A 101 10.00 4.01 -19.95
CA PHE A 101 10.22 2.57 -20.03
C PHE A 101 10.08 1.99 -21.44
N GLY A 102 9.45 2.69 -22.39
CA GLY A 102 9.00 2.06 -23.64
C GLY A 102 8.04 0.89 -23.40
N ASP A 103 7.81 0.04 -24.39
CA ASP A 103 7.05 -1.23 -24.22
C ASP A 103 7.93 -2.37 -23.69
N ASP A 104 8.95 -2.03 -22.89
CA ASP A 104 9.94 -2.97 -22.38
C ASP A 104 9.42 -3.71 -21.13
N ASN A 105 8.94 -4.93 -21.34
CA ASN A 105 8.43 -5.79 -20.27
C ASN A 105 9.47 -6.07 -19.17
N GLU A 106 10.76 -6.15 -19.50
CA GLU A 106 11.82 -6.45 -18.53
C GLU A 106 11.96 -5.31 -17.50
N LYS A 107 11.79 -4.06 -17.96
CA LYS A 107 11.80 -2.89 -17.06
C LYS A 107 10.59 -2.87 -16.13
N TRP A 108 9.41 -3.23 -16.63
CA TRP A 108 8.20 -3.34 -15.79
C TRP A 108 8.33 -4.45 -14.74
N GLU A 109 8.88 -5.61 -15.13
CA GLU A 109 9.19 -6.69 -14.19
C GLU A 109 10.26 -6.28 -13.16
N GLY A 110 11.27 -5.51 -13.59
CA GLY A 110 12.26 -4.89 -12.71
C GLY A 110 11.64 -3.96 -11.68
N MET A 111 10.70 -3.11 -12.11
CA MET A 111 9.96 -2.23 -11.21
C MET A 111 9.09 -3.02 -10.23
N GLU A 112 8.35 -4.03 -10.68
CA GLU A 112 7.56 -4.91 -9.80
C GLU A 112 8.44 -5.59 -8.74
N ARG A 113 9.64 -6.08 -9.12
CA ARG A 113 10.61 -6.62 -8.15
C ARG A 113 11.08 -5.55 -7.15
N HIS A 114 11.31 -4.33 -7.61
CA HIS A 114 11.71 -3.22 -6.74
C HIS A 114 10.59 -2.86 -5.74
N LEU A 115 9.33 -2.78 -6.18
CA LEU A 115 8.18 -2.50 -5.32
C LEU A 115 8.00 -3.57 -4.24
N ARG A 116 8.27 -4.85 -4.55
CA ARG A 116 8.29 -5.92 -3.55
C ARG A 116 9.37 -5.73 -2.50
N GLY A 117 10.53 -5.23 -2.90
CA GLY A 117 11.61 -4.87 -1.98
C GLY A 117 11.20 -3.76 -1.03
N ILE A 118 10.58 -2.70 -1.56
CA ILE A 118 10.04 -1.58 -0.76
C ILE A 118 8.99 -2.09 0.23
N HIS A 119 8.05 -2.94 -0.21
CA HIS A 119 7.03 -3.51 0.67
C HIS A 119 7.61 -4.32 1.82
N GLN A 120 8.63 -5.15 1.56
CA GLN A 120 9.31 -5.91 2.62
C GLN A 120 9.94 -4.98 3.66
N VAL A 121 10.58 -3.91 3.20
CA VAL A 121 11.15 -2.87 4.08
C VAL A 121 10.03 -2.21 4.90
N GLU A 122 8.90 -1.88 4.27
CA GLU A 122 7.76 -1.26 4.96
C GLU A 122 7.18 -2.17 6.05
N VAL A 123 6.94 -3.45 5.74
CA VAL A 123 6.50 -4.44 6.73
C VAL A 123 7.49 -4.53 7.89
N ALA A 124 8.80 -4.64 7.59
CA ALA A 124 9.83 -4.69 8.62
C ALA A 124 9.88 -3.42 9.47
N THR A 125 9.62 -2.26 8.86
CA THR A 125 9.58 -0.96 9.53
C THR A 125 8.45 -0.89 10.55
N TYR A 126 7.23 -1.29 10.18
CA TYR A 126 6.12 -1.32 11.12
C TYR A 126 6.38 -2.30 12.26
N ASN A 127 6.89 -3.50 11.97
CA ASN A 127 7.22 -4.48 13.01
C ASN A 127 8.29 -3.95 13.98
N PHE A 128 9.31 -3.26 13.48
CA PHE A 128 10.35 -2.65 14.32
C PHE A 128 9.78 -1.53 15.20
N PHE A 129 8.89 -0.70 14.64
CA PHE A 129 8.32 0.42 15.38
C PHE A 129 7.20 0.04 16.34
N ASP A 130 6.63 -1.15 16.23
CA ASP A 130 5.61 -1.68 17.15
C ASP A 130 6.12 -1.79 18.60
N GLU A 131 7.44 -1.90 18.80
CA GLU A 131 8.08 -1.93 20.13
C GLU A 131 8.07 -0.57 20.86
N PHE A 132 7.66 0.52 20.19
CA PHE A 132 7.71 1.88 20.74
C PHE A 132 6.29 2.44 20.98
N GLU A 133 5.98 2.75 22.23
CA GLU A 133 4.62 3.15 22.66
C GLU A 133 4.23 4.59 22.26
N ASP A 134 5.20 5.47 22.00
CA ASP A 134 4.96 6.92 21.79
C ASP A 134 4.97 7.36 20.31
N LEU A 135 5.01 6.42 19.36
CA LEU A 135 5.01 6.76 17.94
C LEU A 135 3.61 7.06 17.42
N LYS A 136 3.47 8.20 16.74
CA LYS A 136 2.24 8.61 16.03
C LYS A 136 2.14 7.90 14.68
N MET A 137 2.21 6.57 14.68
CA MET A 137 2.08 5.72 13.51
C MET A 137 0.68 5.07 13.49
N PRO A 138 0.07 4.83 12.31
CA PRO A 138 -1.11 4.01 12.23
C PRO A 138 -0.82 2.62 12.81
N LYS A 139 -1.73 2.07 13.62
CA LYS A 139 -1.59 0.69 14.09
C LYS A 139 -1.52 -0.28 12.92
N LEU A 140 -0.55 -1.20 12.95
CA LEU A 140 -0.49 -2.33 12.04
C LEU A 140 -1.42 -3.44 12.57
N TYR A 141 -2.46 -3.80 11.81
CA TYR A 141 -3.23 -5.00 12.13
C TYR A 141 -2.47 -6.25 11.69
N TYR A 142 -1.99 -6.26 10.44
CA TYR A 142 -1.07 -7.29 9.97
C TYR A 142 -0.22 -6.79 8.80
N GLY A 143 1.00 -7.32 8.70
CA GLY A 143 1.86 -7.16 7.54
C GLY A 143 2.21 -8.53 6.97
N MET A 144 1.90 -8.72 5.69
CA MET A 144 2.23 -9.95 4.95
C MET A 144 3.33 -9.63 3.92
N PRO A 145 4.58 -10.04 4.17
CA PRO A 145 5.64 -9.90 3.18
C PRO A 145 5.37 -10.83 1.98
N PHE A 146 6.00 -10.54 0.84
CA PHE A 146 5.94 -11.44 -0.30
C PHE A 146 6.65 -12.77 0.03
N GLY A 147 5.95 -13.89 -0.17
CA GLY A 147 6.59 -15.21 -0.19
C GLY A 147 7.34 -15.46 -1.51
N GLU A 148 8.25 -16.44 -1.54
CA GLU A 148 9.11 -16.73 -2.70
C GLU A 148 8.35 -16.92 -4.03
N ASN A 149 7.07 -17.33 -3.99
CA ASN A 149 6.25 -17.59 -5.18
C ASN A 149 4.85 -16.98 -5.10
N LYS A 150 4.64 -15.94 -4.29
CA LYS A 150 3.32 -15.31 -4.14
C LYS A 150 3.36 -13.83 -4.52
N ASN A 151 2.26 -13.36 -5.10
CA ASN A 151 2.04 -11.97 -5.53
C ASN A 151 1.02 -11.26 -4.63
N ASP A 152 0.98 -11.65 -3.35
CA ASP A 152 -0.08 -11.32 -2.39
C ASP A 152 0.40 -10.42 -1.25
N GLY A 153 1.56 -9.77 -1.36
CA GLY A 153 2.07 -8.87 -0.32
C GLY A 153 1.03 -7.83 0.08
N GLN A 154 0.78 -7.72 1.38
CA GLN A 154 -0.31 -6.90 1.94
C GLN A 154 0.14 -6.20 3.22
N LEU A 155 -0.41 -5.03 3.46
CA LEU A 155 -0.38 -4.34 4.75
C LEU A 155 -1.80 -3.93 5.09
N CYS A 156 -2.27 -4.28 6.28
CA CYS A 156 -3.54 -3.80 6.82
C CYS A 156 -3.28 -2.90 8.00
N LEU A 157 -3.70 -1.65 7.87
CA LEU A 157 -3.39 -0.55 8.77
C LEU A 157 -4.68 0.05 9.33
N GLU A 158 -4.57 0.66 10.51
CA GLU A 158 -5.56 1.58 11.04
C GLU A 158 -5.83 2.72 10.07
N TYR A 159 -7.12 3.06 9.92
CA TYR A 159 -7.49 4.28 9.20
C TYR A 159 -7.37 5.49 10.13
N MET A 160 -6.45 6.38 9.79
CA MET A 160 -6.23 7.63 10.52
C MET A 160 -7.09 8.76 9.92
N GLU A 161 -8.18 9.10 10.60
CA GLU A 161 -9.02 10.24 10.22
C GLU A 161 -8.22 11.56 10.22
N ASN A 162 -8.54 12.45 9.29
CA ASN A 162 -7.89 13.77 9.13
C ASN A 162 -6.38 13.69 8.81
N SER A 163 -5.89 12.54 8.35
CA SER A 163 -4.57 12.45 7.73
C SER A 163 -4.57 13.17 6.38
N ARG A 164 -3.46 13.83 6.06
CA ARG A 164 -3.22 14.39 4.72
C ARG A 164 -1.91 13.85 4.19
N ILE A 165 -1.89 13.59 2.89
CA ILE A 165 -0.66 13.34 2.17
C ILE A 165 0.14 14.65 2.17
N MET A 166 1.40 14.57 2.58
CA MET A 166 2.35 15.66 2.45
C MET A 166 3.52 15.13 1.66
N ASN A 167 3.85 15.75 0.54
CA ASN A 167 5.06 15.40 -0.17
C ASN A 167 6.27 15.93 0.61
N PHE A 168 7.38 15.18 0.65
CA PHE A 168 8.57 15.54 1.40
C PHE A 168 9.10 16.95 1.06
N TYR A 169 8.98 17.37 -0.21
CA TYR A 169 9.43 18.68 -0.69
C TYR A 169 8.56 19.87 -0.22
N GLU A 170 7.37 19.62 0.33
CA GLU A 170 6.47 20.71 0.74
C GLU A 170 6.89 21.34 2.08
N LYS A 171 7.65 20.63 2.92
CA LYS A 171 8.00 21.10 4.28
C LYS A 171 9.42 20.81 4.75
N HIS A 172 10.21 20.01 4.03
CA HIS A 172 11.54 19.61 4.48
C HIS A 172 12.61 19.99 3.45
N THR A 173 13.74 20.50 3.93
CA THR A 173 14.92 20.72 3.08
C THR A 173 15.70 19.42 2.91
N VAL A 174 16.50 19.32 1.84
CA VAL A 174 17.32 18.13 1.53
C VAL A 174 18.24 17.76 2.70
N GLU A 175 18.73 18.75 3.44
CA GLU A 175 19.60 18.56 4.61
C GLU A 175 18.89 17.86 5.78
N GLN A 176 17.59 18.13 5.98
CA GLN A 176 16.82 17.54 7.08
C GLN A 176 16.49 16.07 6.85
N VAL A 177 16.42 15.64 5.58
CA VAL A 177 16.13 14.24 5.21
C VAL A 177 17.34 13.32 5.42
N ARG A 178 18.58 13.87 5.49
CA ARG A 178 19.82 13.08 5.60
C ARG A 178 20.15 12.57 7.02
N GLN A 179 19.37 12.87 8.05
CA GLN A 179 19.69 12.48 9.42
C GLN A 179 18.79 11.37 9.98
N LYS A 180 19.27 10.12 9.87
CA LYS A 180 19.35 9.08 10.92
C LYS A 180 19.63 7.73 10.25
N GLU A 181 20.67 7.02 10.72
CA GLU A 181 21.02 5.70 10.23
C GLU A 181 20.20 4.61 10.96
N PRO A 182 19.39 3.82 10.25
CA PRO A 182 18.68 2.68 10.81
C PRO A 182 19.61 1.45 10.94
N THR A 183 19.38 0.60 11.93
CA THR A 183 20.20 -0.60 12.21
C THR A 183 19.75 -1.86 11.46
N ALA A 184 18.59 -1.84 10.80
CA ALA A 184 18.10 -2.98 10.02
C ALA A 184 18.76 -3.04 8.62
N PRO A 185 19.31 -4.19 8.18
CA PRO A 185 19.97 -4.33 6.88
C PRO A 185 19.12 -3.92 5.67
N GLU A 186 17.79 -4.10 5.75
CA GLU A 186 16.83 -3.73 4.71
C GLU A 186 16.67 -2.20 4.59
N LEU A 187 16.80 -1.49 5.71
CA LEU A 187 16.74 -0.03 5.80
C LEU A 187 18.08 0.65 5.48
N LEU A 188 19.17 -0.12 5.42
CA LEU A 188 20.48 0.32 4.96
C LEU A 188 20.61 0.34 3.43
N LYS A 189 19.60 -0.15 2.69
CA LYS A 189 19.57 -0.05 1.22
C LYS A 189 19.39 1.42 0.82
N ASN A 190 20.27 1.92 -0.06
CA ASN A 190 20.27 3.31 -0.48
C ASN A 190 19.17 3.57 -1.53
N LEU A 191 17.92 3.49 -1.08
CA LEU A 191 16.72 3.52 -1.91
C LEU A 191 16.68 4.71 -2.87
N PHE A 192 17.14 5.88 -2.42
CA PHE A 192 17.19 7.09 -3.23
C PHE A 192 18.25 7.04 -4.33
N GLU A 193 19.41 6.43 -4.05
CA GLU A 193 20.47 6.26 -5.05
C GLU A 193 19.99 5.28 -6.13
N ASP A 194 19.41 4.15 -5.73
CA ASP A 194 18.82 3.16 -6.65
C ASP A 194 17.68 3.75 -7.49
N LEU A 195 16.79 4.53 -6.89
CA LEU A 195 15.72 5.23 -7.62
C LEU A 195 16.29 6.23 -8.62
N SER A 196 17.26 7.06 -8.20
CA SER A 196 17.86 8.09 -9.05
C SER A 196 18.66 7.53 -10.24
N ASN A 197 19.26 6.36 -10.07
CA ASN A 197 19.98 5.67 -11.14
C ASN A 197 19.05 5.08 -12.21
N ASN A 198 17.80 4.79 -11.84
CA ASN A 198 16.84 4.10 -12.71
C ASN A 198 15.68 5.00 -13.19
N MET A 199 15.55 6.21 -12.63
CA MET A 199 14.46 7.14 -12.92
C MET A 199 14.99 8.56 -13.15
N PRO A 200 15.07 9.04 -14.41
CA PRO A 200 15.49 10.42 -14.70
C PRO A 200 14.55 11.45 -14.05
N LEU A 201 15.12 12.59 -13.65
CA LEU A 201 14.43 13.63 -12.87
C LEU A 201 13.18 14.18 -13.58
N GLU A 202 13.25 14.36 -14.90
CA GLU A 202 12.13 14.81 -15.73
C GLU A 202 10.97 13.81 -15.67
N GLY A 203 11.30 12.53 -15.65
CA GLY A 203 10.35 11.44 -15.50
C GLY A 203 9.73 11.38 -14.11
N PHE A 204 10.54 11.57 -13.06
CA PHE A 204 10.05 11.70 -11.69
C PHE A 204 9.06 12.87 -11.55
N LEU A 205 9.42 14.06 -12.06
CA LEU A 205 8.57 15.25 -12.01
C LEU A 205 7.30 15.12 -12.85
N GLY A 206 7.33 14.37 -13.95
CA GLY A 206 6.16 14.07 -14.77
C GLY A 206 5.07 13.30 -14.03
N MET A 207 5.43 12.49 -13.02
CA MET A 207 4.47 11.71 -12.22
C MET A 207 3.64 12.54 -11.24
N TYR A 208 4.06 13.77 -10.93
CA TYR A 208 3.40 14.66 -9.99
C TYR A 208 2.75 15.89 -10.65
N LYS A 209 2.85 16.00 -11.99
CA LYS A 209 2.18 17.04 -12.78
C LYS A 209 0.86 16.49 -13.34
N GLY A 210 -0.13 16.38 -12.48
CA GLY A 210 -1.53 16.09 -12.82
C GLY A 210 -2.44 17.05 -12.07
#